data_AF-A0A1G2SDY8-F1
#
_entry.id   AF-A0A1G2SDY8-F1
#
_cell.length_a   1.000
_cell.length_b   1.000
_cell.length_c   1.000
_cell.angle_alpha   90.00
_cell.angle_beta   90.00
_cell.angle_gamma   90.00
#
_symmetry.space_group_name_H-M   'P 1'
#
loop_
_entity.id
_entity.type
_entity.pdbx_description
1 polymer ?
#
loop_
_entity_poly.entity_id
_entity_poly.type
_entity_poly.pdbx_seq_one_letter_code
_entity_poly.pdbx_strand_id
1 'polypeptide(L)'
;MNHKYSKKNIQKIDCSPSPKILLNVCTHGNERVGLKVAKYFSKTQPLCGTFVINVANEQAVKAKKRFLDDDLNRVFPGRKNGSREEELAYRMKPFIDAFDVVVDIHSTESGVASSLIITNYTPAMKPLLKAISPKRVIYMKATKSNALMSSAKLGVGFEYGKDKSTKTYHDTIRGVTRLLEYYKMIKPSSQKQNKNTIDFYEVDALVIKPEGFKVMSSIKNFALLEKGSVVGYNQKTKEKIFAKKSFHPILFGKNTYKTIFGFSSKKRKI
;
A
#
# COMPACT_ATOMS: atom_id res chain seq x y z
N MET A 1 24.70 -1.11 18.91
CA MET A 1 24.48 -1.34 17.47
C MET A 1 23.75 -0.15 16.86
N ASN A 2 24.28 0.48 15.81
CA ASN A 2 23.60 1.59 15.13
C ASN A 2 22.38 1.06 14.37
N HIS A 3 21.23 1.12 15.01
CA HIS A 3 19.96 0.79 14.36
C HIS A 3 19.64 1.85 13.29
N LYS A 4 19.10 1.43 12.14
CA LYS A 4 18.78 2.35 11.02
C LYS A 4 17.83 3.49 11.41
N TYR A 5 16.95 3.26 12.39
CA TYR A 5 16.05 4.28 12.96
C TYR A 5 16.63 5.03 14.17
N SER A 6 17.96 5.08 14.31
CA SER A 6 18.60 5.86 15.38
C SER A 6 18.39 7.36 15.17
N LYS A 7 18.37 8.12 16.28
CA LYS A 7 18.25 9.60 16.26
C LYS A 7 19.28 10.24 15.31
N LYS A 8 20.53 9.75 15.32
CA LYS A 8 21.61 10.23 14.44
C LYS A 8 21.28 10.07 12.96
N ASN A 9 20.70 8.93 12.56
CA ASN A 9 20.34 8.70 11.16
C ASN A 9 19.12 9.53 10.73
N ILE A 10 18.15 9.69 11.63
CA ILE A 10 16.98 10.53 11.38
C ILE A 10 17.42 11.98 11.18
N GLN A 11 18.26 12.51 12.07
CA GLN A 11 18.81 13.87 11.94
C GLN A 11 19.56 14.08 10.62
N LYS A 12 20.31 13.08 10.14
CA LYS A 12 20.96 13.14 8.82
C LYS A 12 19.95 13.27 7.68
N ILE A 13 18.80 12.60 7.77
CA ILE A 13 17.73 12.70 6.76
C ILE A 13 17.04 14.06 6.88
N ASP A 14 16.75 14.55 8.08
CA ASP A 14 16.11 15.86 8.26
C ASP A 14 16.95 17.00 7.65
N CYS A 15 18.27 16.96 7.86
CA CYS A 15 19.22 17.91 7.29
C CYS A 15 19.57 17.67 5.81
N SER A 16 19.02 16.63 5.18
CA SER A 16 19.29 16.31 3.77
C SER A 16 18.43 17.13 2.79
N PRO A 17 18.88 17.32 1.53
CA PRO A 17 18.12 18.07 0.54
C PRO A 17 16.74 17.46 0.27
N SER A 18 15.73 18.31 0.14
CA SER A 18 14.40 17.94 -0.35
C SER A 18 14.34 17.97 -1.89
N PRO A 19 13.42 17.22 -2.52
CA PRO A 19 12.42 16.34 -1.91
C PRO A 19 13.04 15.08 -1.30
N LYS A 20 12.55 14.68 -0.12
CA LYS A 20 12.96 13.48 0.61
C LYS A 20 11.94 12.36 0.36
N ILE A 21 12.33 11.32 -0.36
CA ILE A 21 11.47 10.20 -0.73
C ILE A 21 11.97 8.91 -0.09
N LEU A 22 11.07 8.24 0.64
CA LEU A 22 11.30 6.90 1.17
C LEU A 22 10.62 5.87 0.26
N LEU A 23 11.40 4.92 -0.27
CA LEU A 23 10.90 3.66 -0.82
C LEU A 23 10.92 2.60 0.29
N ASN A 24 9.78 2.43 0.94
CA ASN A 24 9.56 1.40 1.94
C ASN A 24 9.08 0.10 1.27
N VAL A 25 9.69 -1.02 1.64
CA VAL A 25 9.35 -2.35 1.14
C VAL A 25 9.25 -3.34 2.28
N CYS A 26 8.51 -4.42 2.06
CA CYS A 26 8.37 -5.52 3.02
C CYS A 26 7.86 -5.06 4.39
N THR A 27 6.87 -4.18 4.41
CA THR A 27 6.00 -3.99 5.58
C THR A 27 5.41 -5.34 6.01
N HIS A 28 5.04 -6.17 5.03
CA HIS A 28 4.80 -7.59 5.23
C HIS A 28 5.99 -8.43 4.70
N GLY A 29 6.53 -9.32 5.52
CA GLY A 29 7.78 -10.04 5.22
C GLY A 29 7.67 -11.13 4.14
N ASN A 30 6.45 -11.53 3.78
CA ASN A 30 6.18 -12.52 2.74
C ASN A 30 5.96 -11.90 1.35
N GLU A 31 5.95 -10.57 1.22
CA GLU A 31 5.77 -9.83 -0.03
C GLU A 31 7.15 -9.47 -0.61
N ARG A 32 7.73 -10.41 -1.38
CA ARG A 32 9.11 -10.39 -1.87
C ARG A 32 9.34 -9.54 -3.10
N VAL A 33 8.30 -9.17 -3.84
CA VAL A 33 8.42 -8.25 -4.98
C VAL A 33 9.07 -6.94 -4.55
N GLY A 34 8.78 -6.48 -3.33
CA GLY A 34 9.42 -5.30 -2.73
C GLY A 34 10.95 -5.40 -2.67
N LEU A 35 11.52 -6.56 -2.33
CA LEU A 35 12.98 -6.75 -2.33
C LEU A 35 13.58 -6.64 -3.74
N LYS A 36 12.89 -7.15 -4.76
CA LYS A 36 13.34 -7.04 -6.16
C LYS A 36 13.29 -5.59 -6.64
N VAL A 37 12.25 -4.85 -6.27
CA VAL A 37 12.11 -3.42 -6.57
C VAL A 37 13.20 -2.62 -5.85
N ALA A 38 13.44 -2.88 -4.56
CA ALA A 38 14.54 -2.28 -3.80
C ALA A 38 15.90 -2.55 -4.45
N LYS A 39 16.16 -3.79 -4.90
CA LYS A 39 17.39 -4.14 -5.61
C LYS A 39 17.55 -3.34 -6.90
N TYR A 40 16.47 -3.15 -7.67
CA TYR A 40 16.49 -2.37 -8.91
C TYR A 40 16.93 -0.92 -8.66
N PHE A 41 16.39 -0.27 -7.62
CA PHE A 41 16.71 1.11 -7.29
C PHE A 41 17.95 1.28 -6.37
N SER A 42 18.62 0.18 -5.97
CA SER A 42 19.73 0.23 -5.00
C SER A 42 20.94 1.08 -5.45
N LYS A 43 21.13 1.23 -6.76
CA LYS A 43 22.20 2.04 -7.36
C LYS A 43 21.71 3.43 -7.82
N THR A 44 20.45 3.77 -7.55
CA THR A 44 19.91 5.08 -7.94
C THR A 44 20.56 6.17 -7.10
N GLN A 45 21.32 7.03 -7.76
CA GLN A 45 21.79 8.29 -7.20
C GLN A 45 20.89 9.41 -7.72
N PRO A 46 20.10 10.07 -6.85
CA PRO A 46 19.18 11.07 -7.31
C PRO A 46 19.93 12.34 -7.76
N LEU A 47 19.49 12.94 -8.86
CA LEU A 47 20.03 14.20 -9.41
C LEU A 47 19.80 15.38 -8.45
N CYS A 48 18.76 15.30 -7.63
CA CYS A 48 18.41 16.26 -6.60
C CYS A 48 17.63 15.58 -5.48
N GLY A 49 17.55 16.23 -4.32
CA GLY A 49 16.83 15.68 -3.17
C GLY A 49 17.49 14.44 -2.58
N THR A 50 16.72 13.66 -1.83
CA THR A 50 17.19 12.49 -1.08
C THR A 50 16.28 11.31 -1.32
N PHE A 51 16.83 10.19 -1.77
CA PHE A 51 16.10 8.95 -2.00
C PHE A 51 16.66 7.84 -1.10
N VAL A 52 15.81 7.29 -0.23
CA VAL A 52 16.20 6.23 0.72
C VAL A 52 15.34 5.00 0.51
N ILE A 53 15.97 3.83 0.55
CA ILE A 53 15.29 2.53 0.49
C ILE A 53 15.30 1.91 1.89
N ASN A 54 14.15 1.43 2.35
CA ASN A 54 14.01 0.77 3.65
C ASN A 54 13.27 -0.58 3.52
N VAL A 55 13.87 -1.64 4.05
CA VAL A 55 13.18 -2.93 4.28
C VAL A 55 12.55 -2.89 5.67
N ALA A 56 11.24 -2.72 5.80
CA ALA A 56 10.60 -2.45 7.08
C ALA A 56 10.72 -3.62 8.09
N ASN A 57 10.09 -4.76 7.81
CA ASN A 57 10.03 -5.89 8.75
C ASN A 57 11.06 -6.97 8.41
N GLU A 58 12.36 -6.67 8.61
CA GLU A 58 13.48 -7.57 8.29
C GLU A 58 13.36 -8.94 8.98
N GLN A 59 12.83 -9.00 10.21
CA GLN A 59 12.64 -10.26 10.93
C GLN A 59 11.56 -11.13 10.27
N ALA A 60 10.41 -10.55 9.91
CA ALA A 60 9.38 -11.27 9.17
C ALA A 60 9.85 -11.67 7.76
N VAL A 61 10.67 -10.83 7.11
CA VAL A 61 11.36 -11.16 5.85
C VAL A 61 12.26 -12.37 6.03
N LYS A 62 13.04 -12.47 7.11
CA LYS A 62 13.88 -13.65 7.36
C LYS A 62 13.03 -14.90 7.60
N ALA A 63 11.93 -14.76 8.35
CA ALA A 63 10.98 -15.84 8.64
C ALA A 63 10.06 -16.23 7.47
N LYS A 64 10.05 -15.45 6.38
CA LYS A 64 9.10 -15.61 5.25
C LYS A 64 7.63 -15.55 5.67
N LYS A 65 7.33 -14.80 6.74
CA LYS A 65 5.96 -14.61 7.25
C LYS A 65 5.49 -13.19 6.94
N ARG A 66 4.17 -12.99 6.93
CA ARG A 66 3.57 -11.65 6.82
C ARG A 66 4.05 -10.74 7.96
N PHE A 67 3.99 -11.26 9.17
CA PHE A 67 4.49 -10.65 10.41
C PHE A 67 4.83 -11.77 11.41
N LEU A 68 5.41 -11.41 12.55
CA LEU A 68 5.74 -12.34 13.62
C LEU A 68 4.72 -12.31 14.76
N ASP A 69 4.44 -11.14 15.35
CA ASP A 69 3.48 -11.01 16.44
C ASP A 69 2.21 -10.29 15.96
N ASP A 70 2.35 -9.07 15.42
CA ASP A 70 1.23 -8.25 14.94
C ASP A 70 1.44 -7.78 13.50
N ASP A 71 0.35 -7.47 12.80
CA ASP A 71 0.44 -6.88 11.46
C ASP A 71 1.02 -5.44 11.56
N LEU A 72 2.28 -5.27 11.14
CA LEU A 72 2.99 -3.98 11.17
C LEU A 72 2.16 -2.84 10.54
N ASN A 73 1.37 -3.14 9.51
CA ASN A 73 0.54 -2.15 8.82
C ASN A 73 -0.79 -1.85 9.54
N ARG A 74 -0.94 -2.27 10.81
CA ARG A 74 -2.12 -2.06 11.66
C ARG A 74 -1.79 -1.49 13.03
N VAL A 75 -0.51 -1.28 13.32
CA VAL A 75 -0.04 -0.91 14.66
C VAL A 75 0.67 0.43 14.72
N PHE A 76 0.73 1.22 13.64
CA PHE A 76 1.27 2.58 13.73
C PHE A 76 0.40 3.50 14.61
N PRO A 77 1.00 4.36 15.47
CA PRO A 77 2.42 4.68 15.57
C PRO A 77 3.25 3.75 16.46
N GLY A 78 2.66 2.67 16.98
CA GLY A 78 3.33 1.70 17.85
C GLY A 78 3.54 2.21 19.28
N ARG A 79 4.21 1.41 20.10
CA ARG A 79 4.59 1.76 21.48
C ARG A 79 5.88 1.08 21.89
N LYS A 80 6.60 1.70 22.84
CA LYS A 80 7.97 1.28 23.26
C LYS A 80 8.04 -0.09 23.93
N ASN A 81 6.97 -0.52 24.62
CA ASN A 81 6.88 -1.77 25.35
C ASN A 81 5.71 -2.62 24.80
N GLY A 82 5.62 -2.71 23.47
CA GLY A 82 4.57 -3.44 22.76
C GLY A 82 5.05 -4.78 22.24
N SER A 83 4.30 -5.36 21.31
CA SER A 83 4.81 -6.48 20.50
C SER A 83 6.01 -6.05 19.64
N ARG A 84 6.69 -7.03 19.02
CA ARG A 84 7.83 -6.75 18.14
C ARG A 84 7.50 -5.75 17.04
N GLU A 85 6.34 -5.88 16.41
CA GLU A 85 5.88 -4.97 15.37
C GLU A 85 5.41 -3.61 15.93
N GLU A 86 4.82 -3.55 17.13
CA GLU A 86 4.52 -2.27 17.80
C GLU A 86 5.80 -1.48 18.13
N GLU A 87 6.84 -2.14 18.65
CA GLU A 87 8.13 -1.49 18.93
C GLU A 87 8.86 -1.07 17.65
N LEU A 88 8.71 -1.85 16.58
CA LEU A 88 9.22 -1.50 15.26
C LEU A 88 8.51 -0.24 14.73
N ALA A 89 7.18 -0.20 14.76
CA ALA A 89 6.39 0.97 14.36
C ALA A 89 6.76 2.21 15.19
N TYR A 90 6.93 2.06 16.51
CA TYR A 90 7.37 3.13 17.41
C TYR A 90 8.70 3.75 17.00
N ARG A 91 9.67 2.92 16.62
CA ARG A 91 10.98 3.38 16.13
C ARG A 91 10.91 3.96 14.72
N MET A 92 10.06 3.39 13.86
CA MET A 92 9.89 3.84 12.48
C MET A 92 9.17 5.18 12.37
N LYS A 93 8.26 5.50 13.30
CA LYS A 93 7.45 6.72 13.24
C LYS A 93 8.28 8.01 13.01
N PRO A 94 9.28 8.36 13.86
CA PRO A 94 10.08 9.56 13.62
C PRO A 94 10.94 9.47 12.36
N PHE A 95 11.34 8.26 11.95
CA PHE A 95 12.05 8.07 10.68
C PHE A 95 11.15 8.36 9.47
N ILE A 96 9.89 7.94 9.49
CA ILE A 96 8.89 8.21 8.44
C ILE A 96 8.59 9.71 8.34
N ASP A 97 8.49 10.40 9.49
CA ASP A 97 8.18 11.84 9.54
C ASP A 97 9.24 12.73 8.88
N ALA A 98 10.48 12.24 8.79
CA ALA A 98 11.60 12.93 8.16
C ALA A 98 11.47 13.02 6.62
N PHE A 99 10.55 12.25 6.01
CA PHE A 99 10.36 12.22 4.56
C PHE A 99 9.18 13.08 4.11
N ASP A 100 9.30 13.65 2.90
CA ASP A 100 8.24 14.41 2.25
C ASP A 100 7.21 13.47 1.60
N VAL A 101 7.71 12.37 1.02
CA VAL A 101 6.89 11.33 0.37
C VAL A 101 7.32 9.95 0.84
N VAL A 102 6.34 9.10 1.19
CA VAL A 102 6.59 7.71 1.58
C VAL A 102 5.83 6.79 0.64
N VAL A 103 6.58 6.00 -0.11
CA VAL A 103 6.06 4.94 -0.98
C VAL A 103 6.18 3.63 -0.24
N ASP A 104 5.07 2.92 -0.05
CA ASP A 104 5.06 1.60 0.58
C ASP A 104 4.61 0.53 -0.43
N ILE A 105 5.49 -0.42 -0.74
CA ILE A 105 5.23 -1.45 -1.77
C ILE A 105 4.54 -2.67 -1.16
N HIS A 106 3.37 -3.00 -1.71
CA HIS A 106 2.57 -4.17 -1.36
C HIS A 106 2.27 -5.06 -2.57
N SER A 107 1.90 -6.30 -2.28
CA SER A 107 1.37 -7.27 -3.23
C SER A 107 0.12 -7.95 -2.66
N THR A 108 -0.75 -8.43 -3.55
CA THR A 108 -2.03 -9.03 -3.16
C THR A 108 -2.43 -10.19 -4.07
N GLU A 109 -3.10 -11.18 -3.48
CA GLU A 109 -3.71 -12.31 -4.19
C GLU A 109 -5.19 -12.06 -4.55
N SER A 110 -5.73 -10.88 -4.22
CA SER A 110 -7.13 -10.51 -4.51
C SER A 110 -7.46 -10.29 -5.99
N GLY A 111 -6.45 -10.34 -6.87
CA GLY A 111 -6.59 -10.01 -8.30
C GLY A 111 -6.62 -8.50 -8.58
N VAL A 112 -6.52 -7.66 -7.54
CA VAL A 112 -6.25 -6.22 -7.69
C VAL A 112 -4.85 -6.03 -8.25
N ALA A 113 -4.68 -5.09 -9.20
CA ALA A 113 -3.40 -4.76 -9.80
C ALA A 113 -3.33 -3.29 -10.20
N SER A 114 -2.11 -2.78 -10.38
CA SER A 114 -1.79 -1.41 -10.80
C SER A 114 -2.60 -0.32 -10.07
N SER A 115 -2.79 -0.48 -8.75
CA SER A 115 -3.61 0.40 -7.91
C SER A 115 -2.75 1.11 -6.88
N LEU A 116 -3.01 2.41 -6.65
CA LEU A 116 -2.46 3.12 -5.51
C LEU A 116 -3.48 3.16 -4.37
N ILE A 117 -3.02 2.98 -3.14
CA ILE A 117 -3.80 3.18 -1.92
C ILE A 117 -3.32 4.46 -1.25
N ILE A 118 -4.26 5.30 -0.85
CA ILE A 118 -3.99 6.53 -0.09
C ILE A 118 -4.94 6.60 1.09
N THR A 119 -4.50 7.24 2.18
CA THR A 119 -5.32 7.44 3.39
C THR A 119 -5.64 8.91 3.63
N ASN A 120 -5.02 9.82 2.88
CA ASN A 120 -5.35 11.24 2.86
C ASN A 120 -5.29 11.76 1.42
N TYR A 121 -6.22 12.63 1.04
CA TYR A 121 -6.27 13.26 -0.28
C TYR A 121 -6.07 14.78 -0.14
N THR A 122 -4.80 15.19 -0.12
CA THR A 122 -4.41 16.61 -0.04
C THR A 122 -4.25 17.21 -1.44
N PRO A 123 -4.21 18.56 -1.59
CA PRO A 123 -3.90 19.18 -2.88
C PRO A 123 -2.58 18.70 -3.50
N ALA A 124 -1.59 18.38 -2.67
CA ALA A 124 -0.29 17.83 -3.11
C ALA A 124 -0.39 16.39 -3.63
N MET A 125 -1.41 15.62 -3.23
CA MET A 125 -1.61 14.24 -3.71
C MET A 125 -2.05 14.20 -5.17
N LYS A 126 -2.88 15.14 -5.63
CA LYS A 126 -3.41 15.14 -7.00
C LYS A 126 -2.32 15.16 -8.10
N PRO A 127 -1.32 16.06 -8.08
CA PRO A 127 -0.25 16.03 -9.10
C PRO A 127 0.62 14.77 -8.98
N LEU A 128 0.83 14.25 -7.77
CA LEU A 128 1.55 12.99 -7.54
C LEU A 128 0.87 11.81 -8.25
N LEU A 129 -0.44 11.66 -8.04
CA LEU A 129 -1.24 10.59 -8.66
C LEU A 129 -1.25 10.72 -10.19
N LYS A 130 -1.35 11.95 -10.71
CA LYS A 130 -1.26 12.20 -12.16
C LYS A 130 0.09 11.82 -12.73
N ALA A 131 1.18 12.08 -12.02
CA ALA A 131 2.52 11.73 -12.45
C ALA A 131 2.74 10.21 -12.45
N ILE A 132 2.37 9.51 -11.38
CA ILE A 132 2.47 8.04 -11.32
C ILE A 132 1.55 7.39 -12.37
N SER A 133 0.39 8.01 -12.63
CA SER A 133 -0.63 7.58 -13.61
C SER A 133 -1.01 6.09 -13.45
N PRO A 134 -1.49 5.68 -12.26
CA PRO A 134 -1.95 4.31 -12.04
C PRO A 134 -3.26 4.06 -12.81
N LYS A 135 -3.67 2.79 -12.93
CA LYS A 135 -5.02 2.48 -13.45
C LYS A 135 -6.10 2.92 -12.47
N ARG A 136 -5.83 2.76 -11.17
CA ARG A 136 -6.79 3.02 -10.10
C ARG A 136 -6.16 3.67 -8.90
N VAL A 137 -6.97 4.44 -8.19
CA VAL A 137 -6.65 4.98 -6.86
C VAL A 137 -7.74 4.56 -5.90
N ILE A 138 -7.33 4.04 -4.75
CA ILE A 138 -8.20 3.59 -3.67
C ILE A 138 -7.96 4.53 -2.49
N TYR A 139 -8.95 5.36 -2.19
CA TYR A 139 -8.89 6.28 -1.07
C TYR A 139 -9.59 5.69 0.16
N MET A 140 -8.78 5.29 1.13
CA MET A 140 -9.17 4.68 2.40
C MET A 140 -9.66 5.71 3.43
N LYS A 141 -10.60 6.58 3.03
CA LYS A 141 -11.09 7.72 3.83
C LYS A 141 -11.76 7.29 5.15
N ALA A 142 -12.63 6.29 5.10
CA ALA A 142 -13.46 5.90 6.24
C ALA A 142 -12.74 4.99 7.25
N THR A 143 -11.60 4.42 6.87
CA THR A 143 -10.82 3.56 7.76
C THR A 143 -9.75 4.40 8.42
N LYS A 144 -9.97 4.81 9.68
CA LYS A 144 -8.90 5.36 10.56
C LYS A 144 -7.78 4.32 10.57
N SER A 145 -6.73 4.58 9.79
CA SER A 145 -5.77 3.54 9.44
C SER A 145 -4.51 3.72 10.26
N ASN A 146 -4.20 2.71 11.06
CA ASN A 146 -2.89 2.55 11.70
C ASN A 146 -1.87 1.95 10.72
N ALA A 147 -2.03 2.24 9.42
CA ALA A 147 -1.10 1.86 8.38
C ALA A 147 0.13 2.75 8.40
N LEU A 148 1.24 2.20 7.91
CA LEU A 148 2.51 2.92 7.79
C LEU A 148 2.34 4.23 7.02
N MET A 149 1.68 4.15 5.86
CA MET A 149 1.47 5.30 4.97
C MET A 149 0.63 6.40 5.60
N SER A 150 -0.22 6.10 6.59
CA SER A 150 -1.04 7.10 7.29
C SER A 150 -0.25 7.97 8.25
N SER A 151 0.95 7.51 8.65
CA SER A 151 1.87 8.30 9.46
C SER A 151 2.74 9.26 8.64
N ALA A 152 2.73 9.15 7.30
CA ALA A 152 3.56 9.96 6.42
C ALA A 152 2.88 11.28 6.03
N LYS A 153 3.68 12.33 5.78
CA LYS A 153 3.21 13.62 5.24
C LYS A 153 2.45 13.43 3.93
N LEU A 154 3.05 12.68 3.00
CA LEU A 154 2.43 12.23 1.75
C LEU A 154 2.69 10.73 1.55
N GLY A 155 1.81 9.89 2.11
CA GLY A 155 1.92 8.44 2.02
C GLY A 155 1.13 7.84 0.85
N VAL A 156 1.78 6.95 0.10
CA VAL A 156 1.17 6.20 -1.01
C VAL A 156 1.56 4.73 -0.95
N GLY A 157 0.57 3.86 -0.81
CA GLY A 157 0.73 2.41 -0.95
C GLY A 157 0.63 1.98 -2.41
N PHE A 158 1.58 1.21 -2.90
CA PHE A 158 1.50 0.57 -4.21
C PHE A 158 0.94 -0.85 -4.03
N GLU A 159 -0.27 -1.09 -4.52
CA GLU A 159 -0.96 -2.39 -4.49
C GLU A 159 -1.10 -2.93 -5.92
N TYR A 160 -0.03 -3.56 -6.41
CA TYR A 160 0.19 -3.74 -7.86
C TYR A 160 -0.08 -5.17 -8.36
N GLY A 161 -0.39 -6.11 -7.49
CA GLY A 161 -0.81 -7.46 -7.85
C GLY A 161 0.02 -8.55 -7.19
N LYS A 162 0.05 -9.73 -7.80
CA LYS A 162 0.62 -10.94 -7.20
C LYS A 162 2.13 -10.83 -7.00
N ASP A 163 2.60 -11.29 -5.85
CA ASP A 163 4.01 -11.17 -5.43
C ASP A 163 5.01 -11.75 -6.44
N LYS A 164 4.68 -12.91 -7.03
CA LYS A 164 5.57 -13.63 -7.95
C LYS A 164 5.45 -13.19 -9.41
N SER A 165 4.58 -12.22 -9.71
CA SER A 165 4.31 -11.77 -11.07
C SER A 165 5.42 -10.86 -11.61
N THR A 166 5.97 -11.21 -12.77
CA THR A 166 6.90 -10.33 -13.53
C THR A 166 6.23 -9.02 -13.90
N LYS A 167 4.95 -9.06 -14.27
CA LYS A 167 4.16 -7.86 -14.56
C LYS A 167 4.07 -6.94 -13.34
N THR A 168 3.81 -7.47 -12.15
CA THR A 168 3.73 -6.68 -10.91
C THR A 168 5.07 -5.99 -10.65
N TYR A 169 6.19 -6.71 -10.78
CA TYR A 169 7.53 -6.13 -10.67
C TYR A 169 7.76 -4.96 -11.64
N HIS A 170 7.48 -5.14 -12.93
CA HIS A 170 7.69 -4.09 -13.94
C HIS A 170 6.74 -2.90 -13.79
N ASP A 171 5.48 -3.15 -13.47
CA ASP A 171 4.52 -2.08 -13.20
C ASP A 171 4.98 -1.26 -11.99
N THR A 172 5.44 -1.90 -10.91
CA THR A 172 5.89 -1.21 -9.70
C THR A 172 7.11 -0.34 -9.98
N ILE A 173 8.11 -0.86 -10.70
CA ILE A 173 9.27 -0.06 -11.14
C ILE A 173 8.80 1.15 -11.93
N ARG A 174 7.92 0.96 -12.91
CA ARG A 174 7.41 2.05 -13.75
C ARG A 174 6.75 3.16 -12.92
N GLY A 175 5.92 2.79 -11.95
CA GLY A 175 5.26 3.77 -11.09
C GLY A 175 6.23 4.53 -10.17
N VAL A 176 7.23 3.85 -9.60
CA VAL A 176 8.29 4.50 -8.80
C VAL A 176 9.19 5.38 -9.67
N THR A 177 9.57 4.94 -10.87
CA THR A 177 10.33 5.74 -11.84
C THR A 177 9.58 7.05 -12.17
N ARG A 178 8.28 6.97 -12.48
CA ARG A 178 7.46 8.15 -12.77
C ARG A 178 7.39 9.14 -11.60
N LEU A 179 7.32 8.63 -10.38
CA LEU A 179 7.41 9.45 -9.18
C LEU A 179 8.75 10.19 -9.11
N LEU A 180 9.86 9.49 -9.33
CA LEU A 180 11.20 10.08 -9.28
C LEU A 180 11.42 11.10 -10.42
N GLU A 181 10.89 10.84 -11.61
CA GLU A 181 10.90 11.78 -12.76
C GLU A 181 10.11 13.05 -12.44
N TYR A 182 8.94 12.92 -11.81
CA TYR A 182 8.12 14.07 -11.41
C TYR A 182 8.87 15.02 -10.47
N TYR A 183 9.61 14.47 -9.53
CA TYR A 183 10.47 15.22 -8.62
C TYR A 183 11.83 15.58 -9.22
N LYS A 184 12.07 15.27 -10.50
CA LYS A 184 13.35 15.51 -11.22
C LYS A 184 14.56 14.83 -10.59
N MET A 185 14.34 13.80 -9.77
CA MET A 185 15.40 13.03 -9.11
C MET A 185 16.12 12.10 -10.08
N ILE A 186 15.53 11.81 -11.24
CA ILE A 186 16.15 11.05 -12.33
C ILE A 186 15.84 11.71 -13.67
N LYS A 187 16.64 11.41 -14.69
CA LYS A 187 16.37 11.87 -16.06
C LYS A 187 15.06 11.27 -16.56
N PRO A 188 14.20 12.04 -17.25
CA PRO A 188 12.99 11.51 -17.86
C PRO A 188 13.31 10.39 -18.85
N SER A 189 12.56 9.30 -18.78
CA SER A 189 12.58 8.24 -19.77
C SER A 189 12.12 8.76 -21.14
N SER A 190 12.81 8.35 -22.20
CA SER A 190 12.41 8.63 -23.59
C SER A 190 11.14 7.88 -24.03
N GLN A 191 10.62 6.97 -23.21
CA GLN A 191 9.41 6.21 -23.51
C GLN A 191 8.17 7.11 -23.49
N LYS A 192 7.51 7.27 -24.64
CA LYS A 192 6.20 7.93 -24.75
C LYS A 192 5.19 7.24 -23.83
N GLN A 193 4.50 8.04 -23.04
CA GLN A 193 3.63 7.55 -21.97
C GLN A 193 2.16 7.62 -22.38
N ASN A 194 1.46 6.48 -22.33
CA ASN A 194 0.00 6.48 -22.36
C ASN A 194 -0.50 7.00 -21.01
N LYS A 195 -1.17 8.16 -21.01
CA LYS A 195 -1.88 8.67 -19.83
C LYS A 195 -3.08 7.77 -19.57
N ASN A 196 -3.11 7.12 -18.41
CA ASN A 196 -4.28 6.37 -17.99
C ASN A 196 -5.36 7.35 -17.51
N THR A 197 -6.61 7.10 -17.88
CA THR A 197 -7.75 7.58 -17.09
C THR A 197 -7.69 6.89 -15.73
N ILE A 198 -7.60 7.68 -14.66
CA ILE A 198 -7.50 7.16 -13.30
C ILE A 198 -8.92 6.89 -12.77
N ASP A 199 -9.25 5.62 -12.52
CA ASP A 199 -10.46 5.29 -11.80
C ASP A 199 -10.25 5.50 -10.29
N PHE A 200 -10.96 6.46 -9.70
CA PHE A 200 -10.84 6.77 -8.28
C PHE A 200 -11.98 6.14 -7.49
N TYR A 201 -11.64 5.39 -6.44
CA TYR A 201 -12.59 4.73 -5.56
C TYR A 201 -12.43 5.23 -4.13
N GLU A 202 -13.48 5.84 -3.58
CA GLU A 202 -13.57 6.28 -2.19
C GLU A 202 -14.17 5.14 -1.35
N VAL A 203 -13.36 4.55 -0.47
CA VAL A 203 -13.78 3.48 0.45
C VAL A 203 -14.58 4.07 1.60
N ASP A 204 -15.75 3.47 1.86
CA ASP A 204 -16.71 3.95 2.84
C ASP A 204 -16.95 2.98 4.00
N ALA A 205 -16.74 1.67 3.83
CA ALA A 205 -16.87 0.72 4.94
C ALA A 205 -16.10 -0.60 4.74
N LEU A 206 -15.87 -1.29 5.86
CA LEU A 206 -15.50 -2.71 5.88
C LEU A 206 -16.73 -3.56 5.58
N VAL A 207 -16.55 -4.63 4.81
CA VAL A 207 -17.61 -5.65 4.64
C VAL A 207 -17.23 -6.85 5.50
N ILE A 208 -17.90 -7.00 6.65
CA ILE A 208 -17.58 -8.03 7.65
C ILE A 208 -17.79 -9.44 7.08
N LYS A 209 -16.88 -10.35 7.41
CA LYS A 209 -16.93 -11.77 7.09
C LYS A 209 -17.08 -12.57 8.38
N PRO A 210 -18.30 -13.02 8.70
CA PRO A 210 -18.52 -13.94 9.82
C PRO A 210 -17.71 -15.23 9.66
N GLU A 211 -17.48 -15.91 10.77
CA GLU A 211 -16.77 -17.18 10.77
C GLU A 211 -17.49 -18.22 9.91
N GLY A 212 -16.73 -19.08 9.21
CA GLY A 212 -17.27 -20.09 8.30
C GLY A 212 -17.71 -19.57 6.92
N PHE A 213 -17.87 -18.26 6.73
CA PHE A 213 -18.23 -17.69 5.42
C PHE A 213 -17.02 -17.53 4.50
N LYS A 214 -17.26 -17.77 3.20
CA LYS A 214 -16.30 -17.56 2.10
C LYS A 214 -16.83 -16.48 1.15
N VAL A 215 -15.92 -15.72 0.55
CA VAL A 215 -16.21 -14.76 -0.53
C VAL A 215 -16.84 -15.50 -1.70
N MET A 216 -17.90 -14.94 -2.30
CA MET A 216 -18.45 -15.48 -3.55
C MET A 216 -17.47 -15.30 -4.72
N SER A 217 -17.23 -16.36 -5.48
CA SER A 217 -16.30 -16.35 -6.63
C SER A 217 -16.74 -15.44 -7.77
N SER A 218 -18.03 -15.11 -7.87
CA SER A 218 -18.59 -14.20 -8.86
C SER A 218 -18.23 -12.72 -8.61
N ILE A 219 -17.76 -12.37 -7.42
CA ILE A 219 -17.43 -10.99 -7.08
C ILE A 219 -16.18 -10.56 -7.84
N LYS A 220 -16.33 -9.48 -8.62
CA LYS A 220 -15.23 -8.82 -9.33
C LYS A 220 -14.90 -7.51 -8.62
N ASN A 221 -13.64 -7.37 -8.19
CA ASN A 221 -13.17 -6.10 -7.65
C ASN A 221 -13.38 -4.96 -8.67
N PHE A 222 -13.74 -3.78 -8.17
CA PHE A 222 -13.96 -2.55 -8.93
C PHE A 222 -15.18 -2.52 -9.88
N ALA A 223 -15.89 -3.63 -10.05
CA ALA A 223 -17.18 -3.67 -10.75
C ALA A 223 -18.32 -3.28 -9.80
N LEU A 224 -19.37 -2.65 -10.30
CA LEU A 224 -20.54 -2.34 -9.48
C LEU A 224 -21.22 -3.65 -9.06
N LEU A 225 -21.39 -3.83 -7.76
CA LEU A 225 -22.14 -4.93 -7.16
C LEU A 225 -23.45 -4.36 -6.63
N GLU A 226 -24.57 -4.85 -7.15
CA GLU A 226 -25.90 -4.32 -6.82
C GLU A 226 -26.39 -4.75 -5.45
N LYS A 227 -27.20 -3.91 -4.81
CA LYS A 227 -27.95 -4.26 -3.59
C LYS A 227 -28.70 -5.58 -3.82
N GLY A 228 -28.64 -6.47 -2.82
CA GLY A 228 -29.24 -7.81 -2.91
C GLY A 228 -28.36 -8.85 -3.59
N SER A 229 -27.17 -8.49 -4.12
CA SER A 229 -26.21 -9.49 -4.61
C SER A 229 -25.62 -10.31 -3.45
N VAL A 230 -25.35 -11.60 -3.68
CA VAL A 230 -24.70 -12.46 -2.68
C VAL A 230 -23.21 -12.11 -2.60
N VAL A 231 -22.74 -11.75 -1.40
CA VAL A 231 -21.34 -11.41 -1.15
C VAL A 231 -20.56 -12.51 -0.45
N GLY A 232 -21.27 -13.36 0.30
CA GLY A 232 -20.66 -14.44 1.06
C GLY A 232 -21.57 -15.65 1.19
N TYR A 233 -20.95 -16.81 1.37
CA TYR A 233 -21.66 -18.08 1.50
C TYR A 233 -21.00 -18.97 2.55
N ASN A 234 -21.82 -19.61 3.38
CA ASN A 234 -21.39 -20.65 4.32
C ASN A 234 -21.75 -22.03 3.76
N GLN A 235 -20.71 -22.85 3.51
CA GLN A 235 -20.90 -24.16 2.88
C GLN A 235 -21.64 -25.17 3.78
N LYS A 236 -21.49 -25.04 5.10
CA LYS A 236 -22.09 -25.95 6.10
C LYS A 236 -23.56 -25.62 6.31
N THR A 237 -23.87 -24.37 6.62
CA THR A 237 -25.25 -23.93 6.94
C THR A 237 -26.08 -23.62 5.69
N LYS A 238 -25.45 -23.53 4.52
CA LYS A 238 -26.05 -23.08 3.25
C LYS A 238 -26.53 -21.62 3.27
N GLU A 239 -26.20 -20.86 4.32
CA GLU A 239 -26.57 -19.46 4.46
C GLU A 239 -25.80 -18.55 3.49
N LYS A 240 -26.45 -17.46 3.10
CA LYS A 240 -25.93 -16.44 2.20
C LYS A 240 -25.96 -15.08 2.89
N ILE A 241 -24.92 -14.29 2.65
CA ILE A 241 -24.87 -12.88 3.04
C ILE A 241 -25.12 -12.06 1.79
N PHE A 242 -26.05 -11.12 1.88
CA PHE A 242 -26.46 -10.24 0.79
C PHE A 242 -25.94 -8.82 1.00
N ALA A 243 -25.61 -8.14 -0.10
CA ALA A 243 -25.22 -6.75 -0.08
C ALA A 243 -26.39 -5.84 0.34
N LYS A 244 -26.21 -5.09 1.43
CA LYS A 244 -27.23 -4.16 1.94
C LYS A 244 -27.39 -2.88 1.10
N LYS A 245 -26.42 -2.58 0.24
CA LYS A 245 -26.37 -1.43 -0.67
C LYS A 245 -25.57 -1.79 -1.93
N SER A 246 -25.72 -1.03 -3.01
CA SER A 246 -24.83 -1.14 -4.17
C SER A 246 -23.48 -0.49 -3.87
N PHE A 247 -22.37 -1.13 -4.26
CA PHE A 247 -21.01 -0.61 -4.07
C PHE A 247 -20.02 -1.25 -5.04
N HIS A 248 -18.81 -0.67 -5.17
CA HIS A 248 -17.71 -1.31 -5.89
C HIS A 248 -16.83 -2.08 -4.89
N PRO A 249 -16.74 -3.42 -4.96
CA PRO A 249 -15.94 -4.23 -4.05
C PRO A 249 -14.44 -3.94 -4.24
N ILE A 250 -13.69 -3.84 -3.14
CA ILE A 250 -12.25 -3.62 -3.15
C ILE A 250 -11.55 -4.65 -2.26
N LEU A 251 -10.48 -5.24 -2.80
CA LEU A 251 -9.65 -6.27 -2.15
C LEU A 251 -10.46 -7.51 -1.68
N PHE A 252 -11.59 -7.78 -2.34
CA PHE A 252 -12.29 -9.05 -2.20
C PHE A 252 -11.44 -10.16 -2.80
N GLY A 253 -11.14 -11.18 -2.02
CA GLY A 253 -10.34 -12.29 -2.52
C GLY A 253 -10.35 -13.48 -1.58
N LYS A 254 -10.06 -14.64 -2.14
CA LYS A 254 -9.92 -15.87 -1.36
C LYS A 254 -8.70 -15.74 -0.45
N ASN A 255 -8.91 -15.92 0.86
CA ASN A 255 -7.88 -15.84 1.88
C ASN A 255 -7.19 -14.46 2.04
N THR A 256 -7.77 -13.38 1.52
CA THR A 256 -7.20 -12.03 1.70
C THR A 256 -7.25 -11.58 3.16
N TYR A 257 -8.39 -11.76 3.82
CA TYR A 257 -8.61 -11.35 5.21
C TYR A 257 -9.37 -12.41 6.01
N LYS A 258 -9.07 -12.49 7.31
CA LYS A 258 -9.74 -13.44 8.22
C LYS A 258 -11.15 -13.00 8.61
N THR A 259 -11.34 -11.72 8.92
CA THR A 259 -12.58 -11.18 9.56
C THR A 259 -13.42 -10.27 8.65
N ILE A 260 -12.92 -9.94 7.46
CA ILE A 260 -13.64 -9.15 6.46
C ILE A 260 -13.59 -9.84 5.10
N PHE A 261 -14.56 -9.56 4.23
CA PHE A 261 -14.51 -9.97 2.83
C PHE A 261 -13.63 -9.01 2.02
N GLY A 262 -13.67 -7.73 2.37
CA GLY A 262 -12.98 -6.64 1.71
C GLY A 262 -13.64 -5.32 2.10
N PHE A 263 -13.59 -4.34 1.21
CA PHE A 263 -14.10 -2.98 1.44
C PHE A 263 -15.19 -2.62 0.44
N SER A 264 -16.21 -1.89 0.90
CA SER A 264 -17.15 -1.22 0.01
C SER A 264 -16.61 0.14 -0.40
N SER A 265 -16.95 0.58 -1.61
CA SER A 265 -16.51 1.88 -2.13
C SER A 265 -17.46 2.49 -3.15
N LYS A 266 -17.28 3.79 -3.39
CA LYS A 266 -17.96 4.56 -4.44
C LYS A 266 -16.93 5.05 -5.46
N LYS A 267 -17.22 4.89 -6.75
CA LYS A 267 -16.40 5.48 -7.82
C LYS A 267 -16.63 7.00 -7.87
N ARG A 268 -15.56 7.79 -7.93
CA ARG A 268 -15.56 9.26 -8.01
C ARG A 268 -14.71 9.73 -9.19
N LYS A 269 -14.87 11.00 -9.57
CA LYS A 269 -13.98 11.70 -10.50
C LYS A 269 -12.97 12.54 -9.69
N ILE A 270 -11.74 12.69 -10.18
CA ILE A 270 -10.66 13.47 -9.55
C ILE A 270 -10.02 14.47 -10.50
#